data_AF-A0A2T7AQ78-F1
#
_entry.id   AF-A0A2T7AQ78-F1
#
_cell.length_a   1.000
_cell.length_b   1.000
_cell.length_c   1.000
_cell.angle_alpha   90.00
_cell.angle_beta   90.00
_cell.angle_gamma   90.00
#
_symmetry.space_group_name_H-M   'P 1'
#
loop_
_entity.id
_entity.type
_entity.pdbx_description
1 polymer ?
#
loop_
_entity_poly.entity_id
_entity_poly.type
_entity_poly.pdbx_seq_one_letter_code
_entity_poly.pdbx_strand_id
1 'polypeptide(L)'
;MALLITKKCINCDMCEPECPNEAISMGDNIYQIDTGRCTECVGHYETPTCQKVCPIPNTIIKDPAHVENEEQLWDKFVLLHHADKI
;
A
#
# COMPACT_ATOMS: atom_id res chain seq x y z
N MET A 1 1.00 1.06 8.92
CA MET A 1 -0.42 1.31 8.68
C MET A 1 -0.68 0.77 7.29
N ALA A 2 -1.91 0.34 7.00
CA ALA A 2 -2.28 0.08 5.61
C ALA A 2 -2.80 1.38 4.97
N LEU A 3 -2.58 1.53 3.67
CA LEU A 3 -3.31 2.51 2.89
C LEU A 3 -4.64 1.90 2.42
N LEU A 4 -5.65 2.74 2.25
CA LEU A 4 -6.97 2.37 1.79
C LEU A 4 -7.31 3.16 0.53
N ILE A 5 -7.72 2.45 -0.52
CA ILE A 5 -8.28 3.06 -1.73
C ILE A 5 -9.76 3.32 -1.50
N THR A 6 -10.16 4.57 -1.66
CA THR A 6 -11.56 4.99 -1.53
C THR A 6 -12.32 4.80 -2.84
N LYS A 7 -13.65 4.96 -2.78
CA LYS A 7 -14.57 4.91 -3.93
C LYS A 7 -14.33 5.99 -5.00
N LYS A 8 -13.35 6.87 -4.81
CA LYS A 8 -12.90 7.86 -5.81
C LYS A 8 -11.99 7.26 -6.87
N CYS A 9 -11.57 6.01 -6.71
CA CYS A 9 -10.76 5.31 -7.69
C CYS A 9 -11.49 5.21 -9.03
N ILE A 10 -10.77 5.52 -10.11
CA ILE A 10 -11.27 5.48 -11.48
C ILE A 10 -10.71 4.30 -12.29
N ASN A 11 -10.01 3.37 -11.63
CA ASN A 11 -9.37 2.21 -12.26
C ASN A 11 -8.45 2.61 -13.43
N CYS A 12 -7.48 3.49 -13.12
CA CYS A 12 -6.48 3.97 -14.10
C CYS A 12 -5.22 3.10 -14.19
N ASP A 13 -5.15 2.01 -13.43
CA ASP A 13 -4.07 1.00 -13.39
C ASP A 13 -2.66 1.50 -13.02
N MET A 14 -2.48 2.81 -12.79
CA MET A 14 -1.18 3.41 -12.49
C MET A 14 -0.55 2.99 -11.16
N CYS A 15 -1.36 2.66 -10.14
CA CYS A 15 -0.85 2.37 -8.80
C CYS A 15 -0.37 0.92 -8.61
N GLU A 16 -0.91 -0.02 -9.37
CA GLU A 16 -0.58 -1.46 -9.27
C GLU A 16 0.90 -1.76 -9.55
N PRO A 17 1.49 -1.35 -10.69
CA PRO A 17 2.90 -1.67 -11.02
C PRO A 17 3.90 -0.92 -10.14
N GLU A 18 3.47 0.14 -9.46
CA GLU A 18 4.32 1.01 -8.64
C GLU A 18 4.44 0.54 -7.18
N CYS A 19 3.67 -0.48 -6.79
CA CYS A 19 3.72 -1.02 -5.44
C CYS A 19 4.86 -2.06 -5.32
N PRO A 20 5.92 -1.81 -4.54
CA PRO A 20 7.07 -2.72 -4.45
C PRO A 20 6.74 -4.06 -3.76
N ASN A 21 5.64 -4.10 -3.00
CA ASN A 21 5.16 -5.30 -2.31
C ASN A 21 4.02 -6.00 -3.06
N GLU A 22 3.63 -5.51 -4.25
CA GLU A 22 2.47 -6.01 -5.00
C GLU A 22 1.19 -6.08 -4.12
N ALA A 23 1.02 -5.09 -3.24
CA ALA A 23 -0.08 -5.04 -2.30
C ALA A 23 -1.38 -4.51 -2.93
N ILE A 24 -1.31 -3.97 -4.15
CA ILE A 24 -2.45 -3.34 -4.83
C ILE A 24 -2.96 -4.29 -5.90
N SER A 25 -4.25 -4.56 -5.90
CA SER A 25 -4.89 -5.44 -6.88
C SER A 25 -6.29 -4.95 -7.26
N MET A 26 -6.77 -5.36 -8.44
CA MET A 26 -8.11 -5.02 -8.88
C MET A 26 -9.15 -5.81 -8.09
N GLY A 27 -10.03 -5.11 -7.36
CA GLY A 27 -11.17 -5.70 -6.69
C GLY A 27 -12.45 -5.69 -7.54
N ASP A 28 -13.61 -5.87 -6.92
CA ASP A 28 -14.89 -5.99 -7.64
C ASP A 28 -15.28 -4.74 -8.45
N ASN A 29 -14.99 -3.54 -7.90
CA ASN A 29 -15.40 -2.26 -8.49
C ASN A 29 -14.28 -1.24 -8.56
N ILE A 30 -13.34 -1.32 -7.62
CA ILE A 30 -12.19 -0.44 -7.49
C ILE A 30 -10.97 -1.26 -7.11
N TYR A 31 -9.79 -0.70 -7.38
CA TYR A 31 -8.56 -1.18 -6.79
C TYR A 31 -8.65 -1.27 -5.25
N GLN A 32 -8.03 -2.31 -4.71
CA GLN A 32 -7.96 -2.59 -3.28
C GLN A 32 -6.50 -2.78 -2.86
N ILE A 33 -6.21 -2.44 -1.61
CA ILE A 33 -4.89 -2.61 -1.01
C ILE A 33 -4.98 -3.71 0.04
N ASP A 34 -4.13 -4.71 -0.08
CA ASP A 34 -3.94 -5.75 0.92
C ASP A 34 -3.18 -5.16 2.12
N THR A 35 -3.86 -5.13 3.28
CA THR A 35 -3.31 -4.59 4.52
C THR A 35 -2.17 -5.45 5.06
N GLY A 36 -2.11 -6.74 4.72
CA GLY A 36 -1.04 -7.65 5.09
C GLY A 36 0.26 -7.41 4.33
N ARG A 37 0.19 -6.86 3.11
CA ARG A 37 1.36 -6.57 2.26
C ARG A 37 1.73 -5.09 2.22
N CYS A 38 0.81 -4.19 2.58
CA CYS A 38 1.07 -2.76 2.59
C CYS A 38 2.00 -2.36 3.74
N THR A 39 3.15 -1.78 3.41
CA THR A 39 4.11 -1.22 4.39
C THR A 39 4.20 0.30 4.34
N GLU A 40 3.23 0.99 3.72
CA GLU A 40 3.35 2.44 3.42
C GLU A 40 4.59 2.82 2.60
N CYS A 41 5.17 1.86 1.88
CA CYS A 41 6.48 1.95 1.24
C CYS A 41 7.68 2.09 2.19
N VAL A 42 7.48 1.99 3.52
CA VAL A 42 8.57 1.92 4.49
C VAL A 42 9.49 0.75 4.15
N GLY A 43 10.80 1.01 4.15
CA GLY A 43 11.85 0.08 3.72
C GLY A 43 12.25 0.20 2.25
N HIS A 44 11.39 0.79 1.40
CA HIS A 44 11.67 0.99 -0.04
C HIS A 44 11.79 2.47 -0.41
N TYR A 45 10.83 3.30 0.03
CA TYR A 45 10.74 4.72 -0.29
C TYR A 45 10.30 5.52 0.94
N GLU A 46 10.68 6.80 1.00
CA GLU A 46 10.26 7.71 2.09
C GLU A 46 8.78 8.12 2.00
N THR A 47 8.15 7.95 0.84
CA THR A 47 6.77 8.38 0.58
C THR A 47 6.02 7.33 -0.24
N PRO A 48 4.70 7.15 -0.03
CA PRO A 48 3.93 6.17 -0.79
C PRO A 48 3.90 6.49 -2.30
N THR A 49 4.47 5.59 -3.11
CA THR A 49 4.49 5.72 -4.58
C THR A 49 3.09 5.73 -5.16
N CYS A 50 2.20 4.88 -4.65
CA CYS A 50 0.79 4.84 -5.05
C CYS A 50 0.08 6.20 -4.93
N GLN A 51 0.38 7.01 -3.90
CA GLN A 51 -0.16 8.36 -3.75
C GLN A 51 0.44 9.35 -4.74
N LYS A 52 1.73 9.20 -5.09
CA LYS A 52 2.41 10.06 -6.06
C LYS A 52 1.89 9.88 -7.49
N VAL A 53 1.56 8.65 -7.88
CA VAL A 53 1.11 8.34 -9.24
C VAL A 53 -0.41 8.46 -9.41
N CYS A 54 -1.17 8.56 -8.33
CA CYS A 54 -2.63 8.62 -8.42
C CYS A 54 -3.08 9.95 -9.06
N PRO A 55 -3.81 9.90 -10.19
CA PRO A 55 -4.27 11.12 -10.87
C PRO A 55 -5.37 11.85 -10.08
N ILE A 56 -6.04 11.16 -9.15
CA ILE A 56 -7.12 11.72 -8.35
C ILE A 56 -6.62 11.95 -6.92
N PRO A 57 -6.51 13.21 -6.47
CA PRO A 57 -5.99 13.53 -5.15
C PRO A 57 -6.93 13.00 -4.04
N ASN A 58 -6.34 12.57 -2.93
CA ASN A 58 -7.05 12.01 -1.77
C ASN A 58 -7.91 10.77 -2.09
N THR A 59 -7.51 9.99 -3.09
CA THR A 59 -8.12 8.67 -3.36
C THR A 59 -7.57 7.59 -2.44
N ILE A 60 -6.26 7.63 -2.20
CA ILE A 60 -5.54 6.71 -1.32
C ILE A 60 -5.31 7.43 0.01
N ILE A 61 -5.96 6.96 1.06
CA ILE A 61 -5.88 7.52 2.41
C ILE A 61 -5.25 6.51 3.36
N LYS A 62 -4.83 6.95 4.55
CA LYS A 62 -4.43 6.02 5.61
C LYS A 62 -5.67 5.27 6.11
N ASP A 63 -5.58 3.95 6.22
CA ASP A 63 -6.68 3.13 6.73
C ASP A 63 -6.85 3.39 8.24
N PRO A 64 -7.99 3.94 8.69
CA PRO A 64 -8.25 4.15 10.12
C PRO A 64 -8.43 2.84 10.89
N ALA A 65 -8.73 1.73 10.23
CA ALA A 65 -8.88 0.42 10.88
C ALA A 65 -7.52 -0.28 11.12
N HIS A 66 -6.49 0.07 10.35
CA HIS A 66 -5.16 -0.55 10.39
C HIS A 66 -4.08 0.49 10.64
N VAL A 67 -4.14 1.12 11.81
CA VAL A 67 -3.10 2.03 12.29
C VAL A 67 -1.95 1.20 12.88
N GLU A 68 -0.78 1.27 12.26
CA GLU A 68 0.45 0.62 12.73
C GLU A 68 1.55 1.68 12.86
N ASN A 69 2.45 1.53 13.81
CA ASN A 69 3.60 2.42 13.97
C ASN A 69 4.74 2.07 12.99
N GLU A 70 5.79 2.88 12.96
CA GLU A 70 6.95 2.68 12.08
C GLU A 70 7.68 1.36 12.33
N GLU A 71 7.77 0.93 13.59
CA GLU A 71 8.40 -0.34 13.98
C GLU A 71 7.63 -1.55 13.45
N GLN A 72 6.29 -1.55 13.58
CA GLN A 72 5.41 -2.58 13.02
C GLN A 72 5.46 -2.63 11.49
N LEU A 73 5.60 -1.48 10.84
CA LEU A 73 5.78 -1.40 9.39
C LEU A 73 7.11 -2.01 8.95
N TRP A 74 8.17 -1.76 9.71
CA TRP A 74 9.48 -2.32 9.46
C TRP A 74 9.50 -3.83 9.69
N ASP A 75 8.89 -4.31 10.78
CA ASP A 75 8.72 -5.75 11.05
C ASP A 75 7.97 -6.43 9.90
N LYS A 76 6.88 -5.83 9.41
CA LYS A 76 6.13 -6.35 8.25
C LYS A 76 7.00 -6.38 6.99
N PHE A 77 7.78 -5.32 6.73
CA PHE A 77 8.73 -5.30 5.61
C PHE A 77 9.75 -6.45 5.72
N VAL A 78 10.33 -6.66 6.90
CA VAL A 78 11.28 -7.75 7.17
C VAL A 78 10.61 -9.11 6.95
N LEU A 79 9.38 -9.31 7.42
CA LEU A 79 8.63 -10.55 7.20
C LEU A 79 8.34 -10.80 5.71
N LEU A 80 8.10 -9.75 4.92
CA LEU A 80 7.79 -9.89 3.49
C LEU A 80 9.04 -10.15 2.63
N HIS A 81 10.18 -9.52 2.94
CA HIS A 81 11.39 -9.56 2.10
C HIS A 81 12.54 -10.40 2.67
N HIS A 82 12.47 -10.79 3.94
CA HIS A 82 13.50 -11.55 4.63
C HIS A 82 12.97 -12.83 5.31
N ALA A 83 11.79 -13.31 4.92
CA ALA A 83 11.25 -14.60 5.38
C ALA A 83 12.23 -15.78 5.20
N ASP A 84 13.09 -15.75 4.18
CA ASP A 84 14.05 -16.81 3.87
C ASP A 84 15.25 -16.92 4.84
N LYS A 85 15.35 -16.01 5.83
CA LYS A 85 16.47 -15.98 6.80
C LYS A 85 16.09 -16.38 8.23
N ILE A 86 14.87 -16.86 8.45
CA ILE A 86 14.39 -17.33 9.76
C ILE A 86 14.44 -18.86 9.83
#